data_AF-A0AAV0KDF2-F1
#
_entry.id   AF-A0AAV0KDF2-F1
#
_cell.length_a   1.000
_cell.length_b   1.000
_cell.length_c   1.000
_cell.angle_alpha   90.00
_cell.angle_beta   90.00
_cell.angle_gamma   90.00
#
_symmetry.space_group_name_H-M   'P 1'
#
loop_
_entity.id
_entity.type
_entity.pdbx_description
1 polymer ?
#
loop_
_entity_poly.entity_id
_entity_poly.type
_entity_poly.pdbx_seq_one_letter_code
_entity_poly.pdbx_strand_id
1 'polypeptide(L)'
;MEGKLIWWSPSPSWLMLSTLCLLLCAAQLQTSSATVAAAGTVPIPAGNVVPSAGVKLTSGKDEAMIDNGIIQLTLTNPGGFVRALKYQGVENVLETHEPDDFGGYFDVSWDHPGGEGKTEQVVGTKFTVITETEDQVELSFSSSWAASPKDLVPLNVDKRFIVQKGVSGFYWYVIVERLKGWPDVNMDQHRMVFRPKITMFKYMAVSDEIQKMMPAYKDRETGEKLAYPEAVLLTTAIEPEFKDQVDDKYQYSMEIKDHKLKGWISDDPKIGFWVISPSEEYIAGGPNKPELTCHCGPICLAMFTSVHYSGLDMVTEYRNGEPWKKVFGPVMVYLNSIVPSNDHAALWQDAKAQMEKEVQNWPYSFVASADYLPAAKRGSVSGQLLVDDKVLSPTPKEACTAYVGLALPGTTEVAFQFDVKGYQFWTQTDPKGNFVIKNVIPGDYNLYGWVPGVVGTFKHPNLITIQPGNEVKLGPVTYKAPRNGPTLWEIGIPDRSAAEFFVPDPDPKFVNKFFVDKPNDKYRQYGLWLRYPELYPKSDLVFDIGVSNYSKDWFFAHVLRRTRNKYICKNTFLCQLPL
;
A
#
# COMPACT_ATOMS: atom_id res chain seq x y z
N MET A 1 29.40 8.81 -14.60
CA MET A 1 29.76 9.53 -13.36
C MET A 1 29.71 8.52 -12.23
N GLU A 2 30.87 8.19 -11.67
CA GLU A 2 31.06 7.14 -10.68
C GLU A 2 30.70 7.66 -9.27
N GLY A 3 29.66 7.09 -8.66
CA GLY A 3 29.30 7.34 -7.26
C GLY A 3 30.02 6.36 -6.33
N LYS A 4 30.93 6.88 -5.49
CA LYS A 4 31.67 6.14 -4.47
C LYS A 4 30.77 5.81 -3.27
N LEU A 5 30.68 4.53 -2.90
CA LEU A 5 30.18 4.06 -1.60
C LEU A 5 31.35 3.87 -0.62
N ILE A 6 31.27 4.51 0.55
CA ILE A 6 32.26 4.48 1.63
C ILE A 6 31.88 3.38 2.65
N TRP A 7 32.91 2.68 3.15
CA TRP A 7 32.88 1.40 3.86
C TRP A 7 33.16 1.55 5.36
N TRP A 8 32.60 0.65 6.19
CA TRP A 8 33.16 0.24 7.49
C TRP A 8 32.96 -1.27 7.72
N SER A 9 33.91 -1.93 8.39
CA SER A 9 33.97 -3.38 8.62
C SER A 9 34.64 -3.70 9.96
N PRO A 10 34.19 -4.74 10.71
CA PRO A 10 35.06 -5.46 11.64
C PRO A 10 35.09 -7.00 11.46
N SER A 11 36.04 -7.62 12.16
CA SER A 11 36.73 -8.91 11.96
C SER A 11 36.09 -10.18 12.60
N PRO A 12 36.53 -11.41 12.23
CA PRO A 12 35.82 -12.68 12.52
C PRO A 12 36.56 -13.67 13.44
N SER A 13 35.81 -14.48 14.20
CA SER A 13 36.20 -15.81 14.74
C SER A 13 34.98 -16.51 15.38
N TRP A 14 34.70 -17.82 15.33
CA TRP A 14 35.32 -19.07 14.81
C TRP A 14 34.21 -20.16 14.65
N LEU A 15 34.51 -21.22 13.88
CA LEU A 15 33.68 -22.39 13.53
C LEU A 15 33.62 -23.51 14.60
N MET A 16 32.57 -24.37 14.56
CA MET A 16 32.61 -25.83 14.22
C MET A 16 31.26 -26.53 14.60
N LEU A 17 30.51 -27.10 13.63
CA LEU A 17 30.30 -28.54 13.32
C LEU A 17 29.54 -29.33 14.41
N SER A 18 28.52 -30.18 14.17
CA SER A 18 28.12 -30.94 12.97
C SER A 18 26.88 -31.82 13.24
N THR A 19 26.11 -32.13 12.18
CA THR A 19 25.44 -33.42 11.83
C THR A 19 24.33 -34.00 12.75
N LEU A 20 23.32 -34.74 12.30
CA LEU A 20 22.64 -35.08 11.03
C LEU A 20 21.60 -36.14 11.45
N CYS A 21 20.33 -36.09 11.02
CA CYS A 21 19.49 -37.29 10.87
C CYS A 21 18.22 -37.03 10.05
N LEU A 22 18.19 -37.67 8.88
CA LEU A 22 17.06 -38.10 8.04
C LEU A 22 16.07 -38.97 8.87
N LEU A 23 14.79 -39.24 8.58
CA LEU A 23 13.93 -39.44 7.39
C LEU A 23 12.51 -39.68 8.01
N LEU A 24 11.35 -39.24 7.52
CA LEU A 24 10.51 -39.87 6.48
C LEU A 24 9.15 -39.15 6.40
N CYS A 25 8.66 -38.96 5.18
CA CYS A 25 7.33 -38.48 4.84
C CYS A 25 6.25 -39.55 5.01
N ALA A 26 5.02 -39.13 5.35
CA ALA A 26 3.79 -39.70 4.78
C ALA A 26 2.64 -38.68 4.90
N ALA A 27 2.14 -38.23 3.75
CA ALA A 27 0.99 -37.35 3.62
C ALA A 27 -0.32 -38.17 3.64
N GLN A 28 -1.36 -37.62 4.27
CA GLN A 28 -2.75 -37.97 3.99
C GLN A 28 -3.55 -36.68 3.82
N LEU A 29 -3.96 -36.42 2.58
CA LEU A 29 -4.98 -35.43 2.24
C LEU A 29 -6.34 -35.97 2.67
N GLN A 30 -7.02 -35.26 3.56
CA GLN A 30 -8.47 -35.38 3.75
C GLN A 30 -9.12 -34.06 3.35
N THR A 31 -9.90 -34.13 2.29
CA THR A 31 -10.82 -33.09 1.84
C THR A 31 -11.98 -32.98 2.84
N SER A 32 -12.09 -31.86 3.55
CA SER A 32 -13.30 -31.50 4.29
C SER A 32 -14.09 -30.45 3.50
N SER A 33 -15.19 -30.90 2.93
CA SER A 33 -16.27 -30.08 2.39
C SER A 33 -16.95 -29.31 3.54
N ALA A 34 -16.70 -28.01 3.63
CA ALA A 34 -17.40 -27.13 4.57
C ALA A 34 -18.78 -26.74 3.98
N THR A 35 -19.83 -27.27 4.60
CA THR A 35 -21.21 -26.81 4.41
C THR A 35 -21.36 -25.40 4.97
N VAL A 36 -21.80 -24.45 4.12
CA VAL A 36 -22.21 -23.11 4.52
C VAL A 36 -23.47 -23.21 5.37
N ALA A 37 -23.31 -23.09 6.69
CA ALA A 37 -24.44 -22.84 7.59
C ALA A 37 -24.74 -21.33 7.57
N ALA A 38 -26.00 -21.00 7.27
CA ALA A 38 -26.50 -19.63 7.29
C ALA A 38 -26.22 -18.98 8.66
N ALA A 39 -25.45 -17.90 8.65
CA ALA A 39 -25.20 -17.08 9.83
C ALA A 39 -26.53 -16.50 10.32
N GLY A 40 -26.98 -16.95 11.49
CA GLY A 40 -28.08 -16.32 12.20
C GLY A 40 -27.68 -14.89 12.56
N THR A 41 -28.51 -13.93 12.17
CA THR A 41 -28.41 -12.53 12.58
C THR A 41 -28.54 -12.44 14.09
N VAL A 42 -27.42 -12.18 14.79
CA VAL A 42 -27.45 -11.77 16.19
C VAL A 42 -27.91 -10.31 16.23
N PRO A 43 -28.98 -9.96 16.97
CA PRO A 43 -29.37 -8.57 17.15
C PRO A 43 -28.29 -7.84 17.95
N ILE A 44 -27.71 -6.80 17.37
CA ILE A 44 -26.88 -5.84 18.10
C ILE A 44 -27.79 -5.18 19.15
N PRO A 45 -27.44 -5.20 20.45
CA PRO A 45 -28.20 -4.44 21.43
C PRO A 45 -28.07 -2.95 21.06
N ALA A 46 -29.22 -2.31 20.84
CA ALA A 46 -29.31 -0.88 20.61
C ALA A 46 -28.67 -0.14 21.81
N GLY A 47 -27.40 0.22 21.67
CA GLY A 47 -26.78 1.23 22.52
C GLY A 47 -27.63 2.49 22.42
N ASN A 48 -27.94 3.09 23.57
CA ASN A 48 -28.74 4.31 23.69
C ASN A 48 -28.46 5.27 22.54
N VAL A 49 -29.42 5.41 21.62
CA VAL A 49 -29.38 6.43 20.58
C VAL A 49 -29.56 7.76 21.28
N VAL A 50 -28.45 8.37 21.70
CA VAL A 50 -28.42 9.80 21.97
C VAL A 50 -28.84 10.46 20.66
N PRO A 51 -29.87 11.33 20.64
CA PRO A 51 -30.22 12.07 19.45
C PRO A 51 -28.97 12.80 18.96
N SER A 52 -28.40 12.36 17.84
CA SER A 52 -27.21 13.00 17.27
C SER A 52 -27.60 14.43 16.93
N ALA A 53 -27.04 15.38 17.70
CA ALA A 53 -27.03 16.78 17.31
C ALA A 53 -26.41 16.87 15.90
N GLY A 54 -26.90 17.81 15.07
CA GLY A 54 -26.30 18.05 13.76
C GLY A 54 -24.81 18.38 13.86
N VAL A 55 -24.10 18.27 12.74
CA VAL A 55 -22.68 18.62 12.67
C VAL A 55 -22.51 20.10 12.98
N LYS A 56 -21.57 20.43 13.89
CA LYS A 56 -21.28 21.79 14.32
C LYS A 56 -19.86 22.17 13.95
N LEU A 57 -19.72 23.31 13.28
CA LEU A 57 -18.43 23.95 13.03
C LEU A 57 -18.18 25.05 14.06
N THR A 58 -16.96 25.10 14.59
CA THR A 58 -16.44 26.25 15.33
C THR A 58 -15.08 26.62 14.77
N SER A 59 -14.95 27.80 14.17
CA SER A 59 -13.69 28.26 13.59
C SER A 59 -13.19 29.53 14.29
N GLY A 60 -11.94 29.50 14.74
CA GLY A 60 -11.20 30.64 15.27
C GLY A 60 -10.04 31.04 14.35
N LYS A 61 -9.16 31.91 14.88
CA LYS A 61 -8.00 32.41 14.13
C LYS A 61 -7.01 31.30 13.79
N ASP A 62 -6.72 30.43 14.76
CA ASP A 62 -5.62 29.45 14.66
C ASP A 62 -6.12 28.02 14.43
N GLU A 63 -7.42 27.75 14.64
CA GLU A 63 -8.01 26.41 14.55
C GLU A 63 -9.44 26.42 14.00
N ALA A 64 -9.84 25.31 13.40
CA ALA A 64 -11.22 24.98 13.05
C ALA A 64 -11.59 23.61 13.59
N MET A 65 -12.73 23.52 14.28
CA MET A 65 -13.22 22.31 14.94
C MET A 65 -14.55 21.88 14.34
N ILE A 66 -14.66 20.60 13.99
CA ILE A 66 -15.92 20.00 13.53
C ILE A 66 -16.34 18.91 14.51
N ASP A 67 -17.54 19.03 15.06
CA ASP A 67 -18.11 18.11 16.05
C ASP A 67 -19.42 17.51 15.52
N ASN A 68 -19.53 16.18 15.49
CA ASN A 68 -20.76 15.48 15.09
C ASN A 68 -21.43 14.70 16.24
N GLY A 69 -20.97 14.92 17.48
CA GLY A 69 -21.41 14.23 18.69
C GLY A 69 -20.75 12.87 18.92
N ILE A 70 -19.98 12.34 17.97
CA ILE A 70 -19.23 11.07 18.08
C ILE A 70 -17.73 11.35 18.14
N ILE A 71 -17.25 12.13 17.17
CA ILE A 71 -15.89 12.65 17.12
C ILE A 71 -15.90 14.17 17.14
N GLN A 72 -14.79 14.76 17.59
CA GLN A 72 -14.47 16.16 17.34
C GLN A 72 -13.10 16.24 16.66
N LEU A 73 -13.09 16.74 15.42
CA LEU A 73 -11.89 16.93 14.61
C LEU A 73 -11.41 18.37 14.73
N THR A 74 -10.16 18.57 15.15
CA THR A 74 -9.51 19.89 15.22
C THR A 74 -8.42 20.00 14.17
N LEU A 75 -8.51 21.04 13.34
CA LEU A 75 -7.59 21.34 12.26
C LEU A 75 -6.91 22.68 12.50
N THR A 76 -5.63 22.81 12.14
CA THR A 76 -4.94 24.11 12.16
C THR A 76 -5.51 25.05 11.08
N ASN A 77 -5.64 26.33 11.39
CA ASN A 77 -6.16 27.36 10.49
C ASN A 77 -5.09 28.45 10.25
N PRO A 78 -4.71 28.76 8.99
CA PRO A 78 -5.12 28.13 7.74
C PRO A 78 -4.31 26.88 7.37
N GLY A 79 -3.46 26.39 8.29
CA GLY A 79 -2.46 25.35 8.00
C GLY A 79 -3.02 24.05 7.46
N GLY A 80 -4.23 23.63 7.87
CA GLY A 80 -4.88 22.40 7.40
C GLY A 80 -4.16 21.13 7.81
N PHE A 81 -3.59 21.11 9.01
CA PHE A 81 -3.04 19.92 9.65
C PHE A 81 -4.05 19.35 10.65
N VAL A 82 -4.11 18.03 10.77
CA VAL A 82 -4.93 17.37 11.79
C VAL A 82 -4.20 17.50 13.12
N ARG A 83 -4.76 18.32 14.02
CA ARG A 83 -4.16 18.61 15.32
C ARG A 83 -4.71 17.70 16.40
N ALA A 84 -6.02 17.54 16.46
CA ALA A 84 -6.62 16.67 17.47
C ALA A 84 -7.82 15.92 16.89
N LEU A 85 -8.04 14.73 17.46
CA LEU A 85 -9.22 13.93 17.21
C LEU A 85 -9.72 13.39 18.55
N LYS A 86 -10.83 13.94 19.02
CA LYS A 86 -11.50 13.52 20.25
C LYS A 86 -12.45 12.37 19.96
N TYR A 87 -12.46 11.36 20.82
CA TYR A 87 -13.37 10.21 20.71
C TYR A 87 -13.56 9.51 22.06
N GLN A 88 -14.81 9.13 22.39
CA GLN A 88 -15.14 8.35 23.60
C GLN A 88 -14.48 8.85 24.91
N GLY A 89 -14.52 10.17 25.13
CA GLY A 89 -13.93 10.79 26.33
C GLY A 89 -12.40 10.93 26.31
N VAL A 90 -11.71 10.42 25.28
CA VAL A 90 -10.30 10.71 25.04
C VAL A 90 -10.18 12.03 24.30
N GLU A 91 -9.53 13.02 24.92
CA GLU A 91 -9.40 14.38 24.37
C GLU A 91 -8.62 14.42 23.05
N ASN A 92 -7.60 13.58 22.89
CA ASN A 92 -6.87 13.45 21.62
C ASN A 92 -6.28 12.05 21.47
N VAL A 93 -6.69 11.32 20.43
CA VAL A 93 -6.14 10.01 20.05
C VAL A 93 -4.91 10.11 19.15
N LEU A 94 -4.48 11.31 18.79
CA LEU A 94 -3.33 11.57 17.93
C LEU A 94 -2.12 12.09 18.72
N GLU A 95 -0.96 11.97 18.10
CA GLU A 95 0.32 12.43 18.62
C GLU A 95 0.58 13.89 18.28
N THR A 96 0.81 14.72 19.30
CA THR A 96 1.04 16.17 19.19
C THR A 96 1.87 16.69 20.37
N HIS A 97 3.05 16.13 20.60
CA HIS A 97 3.90 16.50 21.73
C HIS A 97 4.58 17.87 21.56
N GLU A 98 4.97 18.23 20.35
CA GLU A 98 5.66 19.49 20.03
C GLU A 98 4.76 20.45 19.22
N PRO A 99 5.02 21.78 19.24
CA PRO A 99 4.22 22.77 18.50
C PRO A 99 4.11 22.50 16.99
N ASP A 100 5.12 21.85 16.41
CA ASP A 100 5.20 21.48 14.99
C ASP A 100 4.86 19.99 14.74
N ASP A 101 4.50 19.24 15.79
CA ASP A 101 4.04 17.85 15.66
C ASP A 101 2.53 17.83 15.39
N PHE A 102 2.17 17.45 14.17
CA PHE A 102 0.78 17.26 13.78
C PHE A 102 0.39 15.78 13.77
N GLY A 103 -0.79 15.50 14.33
CA GLY A 103 -1.41 14.17 14.35
C GLY A 103 -1.75 13.63 12.97
N GLY A 104 -1.88 14.51 11.96
CA GLY A 104 -1.92 14.12 10.57
C GLY A 104 -1.61 15.25 9.58
N TYR A 105 -0.92 14.92 8.49
CA TYR A 105 -0.44 15.88 7.50
C TYR A 105 -0.25 15.24 6.11
N PHE A 106 -0.30 16.07 5.08
CA PHE A 106 0.03 15.67 3.71
C PHE A 106 1.45 16.14 3.42
N ASP A 107 2.33 15.22 3.04
CA ASP A 107 3.71 15.53 2.67
C ASP A 107 4.02 15.13 1.21
N VAL A 108 5.03 15.79 0.66
CA VAL A 108 5.58 15.52 -0.67
C VAL A 108 7.09 15.44 -0.53
N SER A 109 7.70 14.37 -1.02
CA SER A 109 9.15 14.34 -1.22
C SER A 109 9.48 14.69 -2.66
N TRP A 110 10.37 15.66 -2.85
CA TRP A 110 10.62 16.28 -4.14
C TRP A 110 12.00 16.92 -4.25
N ASP A 111 12.42 17.15 -5.48
CA ASP A 111 13.60 17.94 -5.86
C ASP A 111 13.39 18.69 -7.18
N HIS A 112 14.22 19.70 -7.42
CA HIS A 112 14.44 20.20 -8.77
C HIS A 112 15.39 19.25 -9.52
N PRO A 113 15.27 19.11 -10.85
CA PRO A 113 16.16 18.23 -11.61
C PRO A 113 17.65 18.48 -11.30
N GLY A 114 18.32 17.44 -10.78
CA GLY A 114 19.73 17.50 -10.38
C GLY A 114 20.01 18.15 -9.02
N GLY A 115 18.97 18.50 -8.27
CA GLY A 115 19.04 19.05 -6.92
C GLY A 115 19.03 17.96 -5.83
N GLU A 116 18.98 18.42 -4.57
CA GLU A 116 18.87 17.54 -3.41
C GLU A 116 17.39 17.30 -3.04
N GLY A 117 17.03 16.04 -2.82
CA GLY A 117 15.71 15.63 -2.36
C GLY A 117 15.39 16.14 -0.96
N LYS A 118 14.15 16.60 -0.78
CA LYS A 118 13.62 17.04 0.51
C LYS A 118 12.17 16.62 0.67
N THR A 119 11.69 16.57 1.91
CA THR A 119 10.29 16.30 2.23
C THR A 119 9.66 17.55 2.80
N GLU A 120 8.52 17.95 2.23
CA GLU A 120 7.76 19.12 2.63
C GLU A 120 6.39 18.70 3.14
N GLN A 121 6.06 19.05 4.39
CA GLN A 121 4.68 19.02 4.87
C GLN A 121 3.95 20.25 4.32
N VAL A 122 2.94 20.04 3.49
CA VAL A 122 2.31 21.15 2.77
C VAL A 122 1.41 21.94 3.71
N VAL A 123 1.79 23.20 3.98
CA VAL A 123 1.05 24.13 4.85
C VAL A 123 0.03 24.90 4.01
N GLY A 124 -1.23 24.91 4.45
CA GLY A 124 -2.28 25.74 3.86
C GLY A 124 -2.11 27.21 4.22
N THR A 125 -2.52 28.09 3.30
CA THR A 125 -2.44 29.56 3.48
C THR A 125 -3.81 30.24 3.45
N LYS A 126 -4.84 29.50 3.05
CA LYS A 126 -6.23 29.96 3.00
C LYS A 126 -7.15 28.88 3.55
N PHE A 127 -8.06 29.29 4.42
CA PHE A 127 -9.16 28.48 4.94
C PHE A 127 -10.48 28.87 4.28
N THR A 128 -11.34 27.91 3.97
CA THR A 128 -12.67 28.15 3.43
C THR A 128 -13.65 27.08 3.89
N VAL A 129 -14.83 27.50 4.35
CA VAL A 129 -15.97 26.61 4.61
C VAL A 129 -16.66 26.35 3.27
N ILE A 130 -16.73 25.08 2.87
CA ILE A 130 -17.26 24.66 1.57
C ILE A 130 -18.71 24.23 1.69
N THR A 131 -19.02 23.50 2.75
CA THR A 131 -20.38 23.06 3.09
C THR A 131 -20.53 23.11 4.60
N GLU A 132 -21.65 23.64 5.08
CA GLU A 132 -22.02 23.65 6.49
C GLU A 132 -23.53 23.45 6.59
N THR A 133 -23.91 22.24 7.01
CA THR A 133 -25.29 21.80 7.16
C THR A 133 -25.41 20.92 8.40
N GLU A 134 -26.62 20.62 8.86
CA GLU A 134 -26.81 19.71 9.98
C GLU A 134 -26.27 18.29 9.71
N ASP A 135 -26.19 17.88 8.45
CA ASP A 135 -25.78 16.53 8.06
C ASP A 135 -24.27 16.43 7.74
N GLN A 136 -23.64 17.54 7.36
CA GLN A 136 -22.24 17.56 6.93
C GLN A 136 -21.59 18.93 7.06
N VAL A 137 -20.29 18.91 7.41
CA VAL A 137 -19.36 20.03 7.18
C VAL A 137 -18.23 19.58 6.26
N GLU A 138 -17.90 20.39 5.25
CA GLU A 138 -16.69 20.27 4.42
C GLU A 138 -15.84 21.54 4.54
N LEU A 139 -14.56 21.38 4.87
CA LEU A 139 -13.58 22.46 4.99
C LEU A 139 -12.45 22.32 3.96
N SER A 140 -11.97 23.46 3.47
CA SER A 140 -10.82 23.58 2.55
C SER A 140 -9.68 24.34 3.20
N PHE A 141 -8.47 23.80 3.02
CA PHE A 141 -7.21 24.43 3.42
C PHE A 141 -6.26 24.40 2.23
N SER A 142 -6.19 25.51 1.51
CA SER A 142 -5.47 25.60 0.24
C SER A 142 -4.16 26.39 0.36
N SER A 143 -3.15 25.97 -0.39
CA SER A 143 -1.96 26.74 -0.71
C SER A 143 -1.86 26.90 -2.22
N SER A 144 -1.43 28.09 -2.64
CA SER A 144 -1.07 28.35 -4.03
C SER A 144 0.41 28.61 -4.11
N TRP A 145 1.07 27.94 -5.05
CA TRP A 145 2.49 28.19 -5.25
C TRP A 145 2.71 29.54 -5.93
N ALA A 146 3.68 30.28 -5.42
CA ALA A 146 4.23 31.47 -6.03
C ALA A 146 5.75 31.41 -5.88
N ALA A 147 6.48 32.00 -6.85
CA ALA A 147 7.92 32.12 -6.74
C ALA A 147 8.26 32.87 -5.44
N SER A 148 9.01 32.21 -4.55
CA SER A 148 9.30 32.71 -3.20
C SER A 148 10.76 32.43 -2.85
N PRO A 149 11.36 33.19 -1.90
CA PRO A 149 12.71 32.88 -1.39
C PRO A 149 12.77 31.53 -0.66
N LYS A 150 11.63 31.07 -0.12
CA LYS A 150 11.50 29.70 0.39
C LYS A 150 11.29 28.77 -0.80
N ASP A 151 12.19 27.81 -0.92
CA ASP A 151 12.17 26.82 -1.98
C ASP A 151 11.11 25.75 -1.69
N LEU A 152 9.87 26.05 -2.07
CA LEU A 152 8.66 25.22 -1.86
C LEU A 152 8.28 24.49 -3.14
N VAL A 153 7.63 23.34 -2.97
CA VAL A 153 7.21 22.49 -4.09
C VAL A 153 6.29 23.29 -5.02
N PRO A 154 6.53 23.32 -6.35
CA PRO A 154 5.70 24.03 -7.30
C PRO A 154 4.33 23.36 -7.51
N LEU A 155 3.46 23.39 -6.48
CA LEU A 155 2.12 22.81 -6.46
C LEU A 155 1.11 23.79 -5.86
N ASN A 156 -0.05 23.89 -6.48
CA ASN A 156 -1.28 24.25 -5.77
C ASN A 156 -1.76 23.00 -5.04
N VAL A 157 -2.11 23.12 -3.76
CA VAL A 157 -2.67 22.01 -2.97
C VAL A 157 -3.91 22.50 -2.24
N ASP A 158 -5.01 21.77 -2.37
CA ASP A 158 -6.25 22.01 -1.61
C ASP A 158 -6.58 20.76 -0.78
N LYS A 159 -6.42 20.86 0.54
CA LYS A 159 -6.72 19.80 1.48
C LYS A 159 -8.16 19.93 1.96
N ARG A 160 -8.94 18.86 1.82
CA ARG A 160 -10.38 18.87 2.05
C ARG A 160 -10.79 17.85 3.11
N PHE A 161 -11.44 18.33 4.15
CA PHE A 161 -11.89 17.51 5.27
C PHE A 161 -13.40 17.51 5.36
N ILE A 162 -14.01 16.33 5.47
CA ILE A 162 -15.46 16.16 5.56
C ILE A 162 -15.79 15.37 6.84
N VAL A 163 -16.72 15.89 7.63
CA VAL A 163 -17.33 15.17 8.76
C VAL A 163 -18.84 15.13 8.55
N GLN A 164 -19.42 13.94 8.73
CA GLN A 164 -20.85 13.71 8.58
C GLN A 164 -21.51 13.36 9.90
N LYS A 165 -22.80 13.66 10.00
CA LYS A 165 -23.66 13.26 11.09
C LYS A 165 -23.71 11.74 11.20
N GLY A 166 -23.58 11.22 12.42
CA GLY A 166 -23.69 9.78 12.70
C GLY A 166 -22.52 8.91 12.23
N VAL A 167 -21.43 9.50 11.73
CA VAL A 167 -20.24 8.77 11.28
C VAL A 167 -19.14 8.83 12.34
N SER A 168 -18.57 7.69 12.72
CA SER A 168 -17.48 7.62 13.71
C SER A 168 -16.11 7.86 13.07
N GLY A 169 -15.95 9.01 12.43
CA GLY A 169 -14.78 9.28 11.60
C GLY A 169 -14.92 10.50 10.73
N PHE A 170 -13.87 10.77 9.96
CA PHE A 170 -13.84 11.86 8.99
C PHE A 170 -13.21 11.39 7.67
N TYR A 171 -13.56 12.07 6.59
CA TYR A 171 -12.99 11.85 5.27
C TYR A 171 -11.98 12.94 4.94
N TRP A 172 -10.90 12.55 4.26
CA TRP A 172 -9.88 13.47 3.81
C TRP A 172 -9.46 13.16 2.38
N TYR A 173 -9.48 14.18 1.53
CA TYR A 173 -8.90 14.13 0.18
C TYR A 173 -8.05 15.37 -0.08
N VAL A 174 -7.17 15.28 -1.07
CA VAL A 174 -6.36 16.39 -1.53
C VAL A 174 -6.48 16.56 -3.04
N ILE A 175 -6.55 17.82 -3.48
CA ILE A 175 -6.47 18.19 -4.89
C ILE A 175 -5.10 18.81 -5.09
N VAL A 176 -4.31 18.23 -5.99
CA VAL A 176 -2.96 18.72 -6.32
C VAL A 176 -2.96 19.19 -7.76
N GLU A 177 -2.48 20.40 -8.01
CA GLU A 177 -2.48 21.03 -9.32
C GLU A 177 -1.16 21.73 -9.62
N ARG A 178 -0.77 21.65 -10.89
CA ARG A 178 0.31 22.39 -11.53
C ARG A 178 -0.25 23.16 -12.71
N LEU A 179 0.07 24.45 -12.76
CA LEU A 179 -0.32 25.28 -13.89
C LEU A 179 0.73 25.25 -14.99
N LYS A 180 0.28 25.57 -16.21
CA LYS A 180 1.15 25.63 -17.39
C LYS A 180 2.28 26.65 -17.17
N GLY A 181 3.50 26.28 -17.54
CA GLY A 181 4.69 27.12 -17.44
C GLY A 181 5.42 27.08 -16.09
N TRP A 182 4.98 26.23 -15.16
CA TRP A 182 5.64 26.10 -13.86
C TRP A 182 6.98 25.34 -13.90
N PRO A 183 7.90 25.59 -12.96
CA PRO A 183 9.25 25.05 -12.98
C PRO A 183 9.29 23.52 -12.92
N ASP A 184 10.28 22.91 -13.56
CA ASP A 184 10.49 21.47 -13.50
C ASP A 184 10.66 20.97 -12.06
N VAL A 185 10.07 19.80 -11.79
CA VAL A 185 10.11 19.15 -10.47
C VAL A 185 10.06 17.64 -10.61
N ASN A 186 10.73 16.95 -9.69
CA ASN A 186 10.63 15.53 -9.43
C ASN A 186 9.84 15.33 -8.15
N MET A 187 8.85 14.44 -8.15
CA MET A 187 8.20 14.01 -6.91
C MET A 187 8.39 12.50 -6.72
N ASP A 188 9.11 12.16 -5.67
CA ASP A 188 9.46 10.78 -5.32
C ASP A 188 8.35 10.08 -4.57
N GLN A 189 7.58 10.83 -3.77
CA GLN A 189 6.40 10.34 -3.07
C GLN A 189 5.47 11.49 -2.68
N HIS A 190 4.18 11.17 -2.52
CA HIS A 190 3.25 12.00 -1.78
C HIS A 190 2.18 11.11 -1.12
N ARG A 191 1.78 11.50 0.09
CA ARG A 191 1.00 10.65 1.00
C ARG A 191 0.31 11.47 2.07
N MET A 192 -0.70 10.87 2.71
CA MET A 192 -1.18 11.33 4.00
C MET A 192 -0.53 10.49 5.09
N VAL A 193 -0.08 11.15 6.15
CA VAL A 193 0.49 10.53 7.34
C VAL A 193 -0.47 10.77 8.50
N PHE A 194 -0.72 9.72 9.28
CA PHE A 194 -1.45 9.78 10.54
C PHE A 194 -0.56 9.24 11.64
N ARG A 195 -0.51 9.95 12.76
CA ARG A 195 0.26 9.61 13.95
C ARG A 195 -0.70 9.41 15.13
N PRO A 196 -1.33 8.24 15.27
CA PRO A 196 -1.92 7.81 16.53
C PRO A 196 -0.98 8.07 17.73
N LYS A 197 -1.56 8.32 18.89
CA LYS A 197 -0.80 8.67 20.10
C LYS A 197 0.10 7.52 20.58
N ILE A 198 1.40 7.77 20.71
CA ILE A 198 2.41 6.74 20.97
C ILE A 198 2.20 6.02 22.31
N THR A 199 1.65 6.72 23.30
CA THR A 199 1.40 6.17 24.62
C THR A 199 0.16 5.27 24.69
N MET A 200 -0.71 5.33 23.67
CA MET A 200 -1.98 4.61 23.64
C MET A 200 -1.93 3.41 22.67
N PHE A 201 -1.47 3.63 21.45
CA PHE A 201 -1.61 2.69 20.35
C PHE A 201 -0.35 1.83 20.20
N LYS A 202 -0.44 0.57 20.62
CA LYS A 202 0.69 -0.37 20.65
C LYS A 202 0.50 -1.61 19.78
N TYR A 203 -0.73 -1.90 19.37
CA TYR A 203 -1.05 -3.08 18.57
C TYR A 203 -1.37 -2.66 17.14
N MET A 204 -0.59 -3.10 16.16
CA MET A 204 -0.77 -2.80 14.75
C MET A 204 -1.59 -3.90 14.08
N ALA A 205 -2.46 -3.53 13.13
CA ALA A 205 -3.15 -4.47 12.25
C ALA A 205 -3.18 -3.94 10.81
N VAL A 206 -2.65 -4.73 9.87
CA VAL A 206 -2.58 -4.37 8.44
C VAL A 206 -3.16 -5.47 7.52
N SER A 207 -3.37 -6.67 8.04
CA SER A 207 -4.17 -7.74 7.39
C SER A 207 -4.73 -8.70 8.45
N ASP A 208 -5.49 -9.71 8.04
CA ASP A 208 -5.93 -10.79 8.95
C ASP A 208 -4.72 -11.57 9.52
N GLU A 209 -3.63 -11.66 8.75
CA GLU A 209 -2.40 -12.40 9.07
C GLU A 209 -1.36 -11.54 9.80
N ILE A 210 -1.35 -10.23 9.60
CA ILE A 210 -0.33 -9.32 10.14
C ILE A 210 -0.96 -8.38 11.15
N GLN A 211 -1.07 -8.89 12.39
CA GLN A 211 -1.51 -8.14 13.56
C GLN A 211 -0.62 -8.49 14.76
N LYS A 212 -0.06 -7.48 15.43
CA LYS A 212 0.88 -7.69 16.54
C LYS A 212 1.06 -6.47 17.43
N MET A 213 1.51 -6.72 18.65
CA MET A 213 2.17 -5.70 19.45
C MET A 213 3.45 -5.24 18.74
N MET A 214 3.69 -3.94 18.75
CA MET A 214 4.85 -3.31 18.12
C MET A 214 5.80 -2.73 19.17
N PRO A 215 7.11 -2.71 18.89
CA PRO A 215 8.07 -2.04 19.75
C PRO A 215 7.78 -0.55 19.86
N ALA A 216 8.26 0.08 20.93
CA ALA A 216 8.18 1.52 21.06
C ALA A 216 9.13 2.20 20.07
N TYR A 217 8.77 3.39 19.59
CA TYR A 217 9.63 4.14 18.66
C TYR A 217 11.02 4.43 19.26
N LYS A 218 11.07 4.68 20.57
CA LYS A 218 12.30 4.89 21.33
C LYS A 218 13.27 3.72 21.26
N ASP A 219 12.77 2.48 21.17
CA ASP A 219 13.63 1.29 21.04
C ASP A 219 14.44 1.34 19.73
N ARG A 220 13.85 1.90 18.67
CA ARG A 220 14.54 2.13 17.39
C ARG A 220 15.58 3.24 17.47
N GLU A 221 15.34 4.30 18.24
CA GLU A 221 16.28 5.42 18.40
C GLU A 221 17.59 4.98 19.05
N THR A 222 17.50 4.03 19.98
CA THR A 222 18.65 3.46 20.69
C THR A 222 19.24 2.20 20.03
N GLY A 223 18.58 1.68 19.00
CA GLY A 223 18.96 0.44 18.32
C GLY A 223 20.11 0.59 17.32
N GLU A 224 20.59 -0.55 16.82
CA GLU A 224 21.63 -0.61 15.78
C GLU A 224 20.97 -0.50 14.40
N LYS A 225 21.22 0.61 13.70
CA LYS A 225 20.80 0.75 12.28
C LYS A 225 21.55 -0.25 11.41
N LEU A 226 20.82 -0.93 10.52
CA LEU A 226 21.36 -1.95 9.65
C LEU A 226 21.71 -1.38 8.26
N ALA A 227 21.56 -2.15 7.18
CA ALA A 227 22.04 -1.75 5.85
C ALA A 227 21.35 -0.49 5.28
N TYR A 228 20.16 -0.15 5.77
CA TYR A 228 19.42 1.07 5.47
C TYR A 228 18.72 1.56 6.75
N PRO A 229 18.48 2.87 6.88
CA PRO A 229 18.09 3.48 8.16
C PRO A 229 16.73 3.01 8.70
N GLU A 230 15.88 2.44 7.86
CA GLU A 230 14.58 1.94 8.29
C GLU A 230 14.60 0.56 8.94
N ALA A 231 15.66 -0.23 8.74
CA ALA A 231 15.86 -1.49 9.44
C ALA A 231 16.75 -1.29 10.66
N VAL A 232 16.22 -1.62 11.84
CA VAL A 232 16.90 -1.42 13.12
C VAL A 232 16.87 -2.70 13.93
N LEU A 233 18.03 -3.16 14.37
CA LEU A 233 18.16 -4.21 15.39
C LEU A 233 17.95 -3.61 16.77
N LEU A 234 16.95 -4.10 17.50
CA LEU A 234 16.58 -3.64 18.82
C LEU A 234 17.47 -4.29 19.89
N THR A 235 18.65 -3.70 20.11
CA THR A 235 19.65 -4.21 21.09
C THR A 235 19.19 -4.07 22.55
N THR A 236 18.26 -3.16 22.79
CA THR A 236 17.48 -2.99 24.01
C THR A 236 16.03 -2.75 23.62
N ALA A 237 15.07 -3.10 24.48
CA ALA A 237 13.67 -2.79 24.28
C ALA A 237 12.97 -2.50 25.61
N ILE A 238 12.02 -1.56 25.61
CA ILE A 238 11.16 -1.27 26.77
C ILE A 238 10.39 -2.54 27.16
N GLU A 239 9.73 -3.17 26.19
CA GLU A 239 9.13 -4.49 26.35
C GLU A 239 10.17 -5.59 25.99
N PRO A 240 10.59 -6.45 26.93
CA PRO A 240 11.72 -7.37 26.73
C PRO A 240 11.58 -8.35 25.57
N GLU A 241 10.35 -8.66 25.15
CA GLU A 241 10.07 -9.58 24.04
C GLU A 241 10.64 -9.08 22.71
N PHE A 242 10.67 -7.76 22.47
CA PHE A 242 11.19 -7.15 21.25
C PHE A 242 12.71 -7.05 21.19
N LYS A 243 13.40 -7.27 22.32
CA LYS A 243 14.85 -7.28 22.35
C LYS A 243 15.41 -8.35 21.41
N ASP A 244 16.51 -8.01 20.76
CA ASP A 244 17.25 -8.83 19.80
C ASP A 244 16.41 -9.22 18.57
N GLN A 245 15.43 -8.38 18.21
CA GLN A 245 14.66 -8.49 16.98
C GLN A 245 14.95 -7.32 16.03
N VAL A 246 14.71 -7.52 14.74
CA VAL A 246 14.72 -6.43 13.76
C VAL A 246 13.32 -5.87 13.61
N ASP A 247 13.21 -4.55 13.71
CA ASP A 247 12.04 -3.82 13.24
C ASP A 247 12.40 -3.06 11.96
N ASP A 248 11.64 -3.34 10.90
CA ASP A 248 11.78 -2.72 9.59
C ASP A 248 10.39 -2.41 9.03
N LYS A 249 10.17 -1.16 8.62
CA LYS A 249 8.88 -0.70 8.11
C LYS A 249 8.43 -1.50 6.87
N TYR A 250 9.37 -2.00 6.05
CA TYR A 250 9.05 -2.72 4.83
C TYR A 250 8.48 -4.13 5.09
N GLN A 251 8.64 -4.67 6.30
CA GLN A 251 8.04 -5.95 6.69
C GLN A 251 6.51 -5.88 6.71
N TYR A 252 5.94 -4.68 6.82
CA TYR A 252 4.50 -4.45 6.94
C TYR A 252 3.89 -3.87 5.65
N SER A 253 4.64 -3.78 4.57
CA SER A 253 4.11 -3.40 3.26
C SER A 253 3.12 -4.42 2.74
N MET A 254 2.10 -3.93 2.02
CA MET A 254 1.09 -4.75 1.35
C MET A 254 1.00 -4.37 -0.12
N GLU A 255 0.51 -5.27 -0.98
CA GLU A 255 0.17 -4.92 -2.37
C GLU A 255 -1.00 -3.93 -2.39
N ILE A 256 -1.02 -2.97 -3.32
CA ILE A 256 -2.05 -1.93 -3.38
C ILE A 256 -3.48 -2.48 -3.36
N LYS A 257 -3.74 -3.63 -4.02
CA LYS A 257 -5.06 -4.29 -3.99
C LYS A 257 -5.55 -4.69 -2.59
N ASP A 258 -4.64 -4.77 -1.62
CA ASP A 258 -4.89 -5.16 -0.23
C ASP A 258 -4.76 -3.96 0.74
N HIS A 259 -4.64 -2.72 0.25
CA HIS A 259 -4.43 -1.51 1.07
C HIS A 259 -5.70 -0.93 1.71
N LYS A 260 -6.84 -1.59 1.58
CA LYS A 260 -8.14 -0.99 1.89
C LYS A 260 -8.34 -0.65 3.37
N LEU A 261 -7.72 -1.38 4.29
CA LEU A 261 -7.85 -1.18 5.73
C LEU A 261 -6.50 -1.42 6.43
N LYS A 262 -6.06 -0.46 7.23
CA LYS A 262 -4.91 -0.61 8.13
C LYS A 262 -5.06 0.29 9.34
N GLY A 263 -4.41 -0.05 10.45
CA GLY A 263 -4.56 0.76 11.65
C GLY A 263 -3.84 0.24 12.87
N TRP A 264 -4.29 0.77 14.01
CA TRP A 264 -3.72 0.55 15.32
C TRP A 264 -4.81 0.39 16.37
N ILE A 265 -4.53 -0.37 17.41
CA ILE A 265 -5.40 -0.57 18.55
C ILE A 265 -4.69 -0.10 19.82
N SER A 266 -5.45 0.64 20.63
CA SER A 266 -5.13 0.94 22.02
C SER A 266 -5.88 -0.02 22.93
N ASP A 267 -5.24 -0.46 24.02
CA ASP A 267 -5.87 -1.30 25.04
C ASP A 267 -6.53 -0.50 26.18
N ASP A 268 -6.09 0.74 26.40
CA ASP A 268 -6.59 1.60 27.47
C ASP A 268 -6.68 3.08 27.05
N PRO A 269 -7.90 3.59 26.79
CA PRO A 269 -9.12 2.82 26.60
C PRO A 269 -9.07 1.98 25.30
N LYS A 270 -9.86 0.91 25.26
CA LYS A 270 -9.95 -0.01 24.13
C LYS A 270 -10.53 0.67 22.88
N ILE A 271 -9.67 1.16 22.00
CA ILE A 271 -10.04 1.95 20.81
C ILE A 271 -9.26 1.45 19.60
N GLY A 272 -9.94 1.27 18.47
CA GLY A 272 -9.30 1.11 17.17
C GLY A 272 -9.19 2.44 16.42
N PHE A 273 -8.04 2.68 15.79
CA PHE A 273 -7.78 3.76 14.85
C PHE A 273 -7.47 3.17 13.48
N TRP A 274 -8.29 3.50 12.49
CA TRP A 274 -8.26 2.86 11.17
C TRP A 274 -8.19 3.88 10.05
N VAL A 275 -7.38 3.59 9.03
CA VAL A 275 -7.38 4.30 7.75
C VAL A 275 -7.98 3.37 6.69
N ILE A 276 -9.09 3.80 6.13
CA ILE A 276 -9.85 3.09 5.11
C ILE A 276 -9.67 3.79 3.76
N SER A 277 -9.19 3.04 2.77
CA SER A 277 -9.09 3.48 1.37
C SER A 277 -10.14 2.73 0.55
N PRO A 278 -11.31 3.33 0.24
CA PRO A 278 -12.40 2.63 -0.46
C PRO A 278 -12.11 2.37 -1.94
N SER A 279 -11.13 3.08 -2.50
CA SER A 279 -10.71 2.97 -3.89
C SER A 279 -9.20 3.15 -4.00
N GLU A 280 -8.62 2.46 -4.97
CA GLU A 280 -7.20 2.51 -5.32
C GLU A 280 -6.97 3.36 -6.58
N GLU A 281 -8.02 4.02 -7.12
CA GLU A 281 -7.96 4.61 -8.47
C GLU A 281 -6.86 5.64 -8.69
N TYR A 282 -6.48 6.31 -7.60
CA TYR A 282 -5.53 7.40 -7.58
C TYR A 282 -4.12 6.94 -7.16
N ILE A 283 -3.93 5.66 -6.83
CA ILE A 283 -2.64 5.10 -6.41
C ILE A 283 -1.86 4.56 -7.63
N ALA A 284 -0.58 4.91 -7.73
CA ALA A 284 0.25 4.52 -8.87
C ALA A 284 0.85 3.11 -8.74
N GLY A 285 1.08 2.44 -9.88
CA GLY A 285 1.83 1.18 -9.96
C GLY A 285 1.01 -0.08 -10.19
N GLY A 286 -0.32 0.02 -10.25
CA GLY A 286 -1.22 -1.10 -10.44
C GLY A 286 -1.37 -1.98 -9.18
N PRO A 287 -2.16 -3.06 -9.26
CA PRO A 287 -2.65 -3.78 -8.07
C PRO A 287 -1.56 -4.49 -7.26
N ASN A 288 -0.49 -4.95 -7.90
CA ASN A 288 0.56 -5.76 -7.26
C ASN A 288 1.75 -4.96 -6.74
N LYS A 289 1.82 -3.65 -6.97
CA LYS A 289 2.94 -2.87 -6.44
C LYS A 289 2.84 -2.88 -4.91
N PRO A 290 3.88 -3.31 -4.17
CA PRO A 290 3.88 -3.20 -2.72
C PRO A 290 4.05 -1.74 -2.30
N GLU A 291 3.45 -1.40 -1.17
CA GLU A 291 3.51 -0.06 -0.62
C GLU A 291 3.36 -0.08 0.91
N LEU A 292 3.91 0.92 1.58
CA LEU A 292 3.89 1.04 3.03
C LEU A 292 2.47 1.21 3.58
N THR A 293 2.22 0.62 4.75
CA THR A 293 0.94 0.69 5.47
C THR A 293 1.13 1.38 6.84
N CYS A 294 1.27 0.61 7.91
CA CYS A 294 1.61 1.04 9.25
C CYS A 294 3.06 0.67 9.60
N HIS A 295 3.67 1.39 10.53
CA HIS A 295 4.97 1.03 11.10
C HIS A 295 5.18 1.61 12.50
N CYS A 296 6.21 1.14 13.20
CA CYS A 296 6.57 1.61 14.54
C CYS A 296 6.59 3.14 14.62
N GLY A 297 6.05 3.70 15.71
CA GLY A 297 5.75 5.13 15.84
C GLY A 297 4.27 5.47 15.98
N PRO A 298 3.45 4.51 16.43
CA PRO A 298 2.28 4.01 15.69
C PRO A 298 1.85 4.86 14.49
N ILE A 299 2.60 4.79 13.39
CA ILE A 299 2.34 5.57 12.18
C ILE A 299 1.42 4.77 11.26
N CYS A 300 0.48 5.44 10.60
CA CYS A 300 -0.37 4.89 9.55
C CYS A 300 -0.30 5.78 8.30
N LEU A 301 -0.11 5.17 7.12
CA LEU A 301 0.12 5.88 5.87
C LEU A 301 -1.01 5.61 4.87
N ALA A 302 -1.47 6.66 4.19
CA ALA A 302 -2.16 6.52 2.91
C ALA A 302 -1.20 6.98 1.80
N MET A 303 -0.53 6.02 1.20
CA MET A 303 0.43 6.24 0.11
C MET A 303 -0.31 6.42 -1.22
N PHE A 304 0.07 7.43 -2.01
CA PHE A 304 -0.54 7.66 -3.33
C PHE A 304 0.44 7.39 -4.47
N THR A 305 1.66 7.88 -4.34
CA THR A 305 2.76 7.53 -5.23
C THR A 305 4.03 7.37 -4.40
N SER A 306 4.92 6.49 -4.85
CA SER A 306 6.27 6.39 -4.32
C SER A 306 7.21 5.70 -5.31
N VAL A 307 8.50 5.91 -5.13
CA VAL A 307 9.58 5.11 -5.74
C VAL A 307 9.81 3.75 -5.04
N HIS A 308 9.08 3.43 -3.97
CA HIS A 308 9.26 2.15 -3.26
C HIS A 308 8.99 0.97 -4.20
N TYR A 309 9.86 -0.04 -4.16
CA TYR A 309 9.77 -1.29 -4.95
C TYR A 309 9.91 -1.14 -6.48
N SER A 310 10.00 0.08 -7.02
CA SER A 310 10.11 0.31 -8.46
C SER A 310 11.26 1.26 -8.84
N GLY A 311 11.85 1.96 -7.86
CA GLY A 311 12.99 2.83 -8.08
C GLY A 311 12.65 4.08 -8.90
N LEU A 312 13.66 4.63 -9.57
CA LEU A 312 13.58 5.93 -10.24
C LEU A 312 12.60 5.95 -11.43
N ASP A 313 12.24 4.78 -11.97
CA ASP A 313 11.27 4.66 -13.06
C ASP A 313 9.85 5.11 -12.65
N MET A 314 9.60 5.28 -11.34
CA MET A 314 8.34 5.79 -10.79
C MET A 314 8.46 7.20 -10.17
N VAL A 315 9.55 7.91 -10.42
CA VAL A 315 9.62 9.34 -10.08
C VAL A 315 8.57 10.09 -10.91
N THR A 316 7.74 10.88 -10.26
CA THR A 316 6.77 11.71 -10.96
C THR A 316 7.44 12.98 -11.47
N GLU A 317 7.90 12.93 -12.71
CA GLU A 317 8.60 14.03 -13.35
C GLU A 317 7.64 14.99 -14.06
N TYR A 318 7.74 16.29 -13.76
CA TYR A 318 7.12 17.35 -14.55
C TYR A 318 8.20 18.16 -15.23
N ARG A 319 8.02 18.37 -16.53
CA ARG A 319 9.01 19.04 -17.39
C ARG A 319 8.35 20.09 -18.27
N ASN A 320 9.13 21.09 -18.67
CA ASN A 320 8.76 22.06 -19.71
C ASN A 320 7.42 22.78 -19.45
N GLY A 321 7.09 23.03 -18.18
CA GLY A 321 5.85 23.70 -17.81
C GLY A 321 4.58 22.89 -18.06
N GLU A 322 4.65 21.56 -18.03
CA GLU A 322 3.50 20.65 -18.11
C GLU A 322 2.45 20.95 -17.01
N PRO A 323 1.19 21.23 -17.37
CA PRO A 323 0.10 21.31 -16.41
C PRO A 323 -0.35 19.91 -15.99
N TRP A 324 -0.79 19.78 -14.75
CA TRP A 324 -1.29 18.52 -14.22
C TRP A 324 -2.25 18.77 -13.08
N LYS A 325 -3.27 17.94 -12.92
CA LYS A 325 -4.20 18.02 -11.80
C LYS A 325 -4.72 16.65 -11.45
N LYS A 326 -4.75 16.33 -10.15
CA LYS A 326 -5.25 15.05 -9.66
C LYS A 326 -5.87 15.19 -8.26
N VAL A 327 -6.93 14.42 -8.03
CA VAL A 327 -7.56 14.21 -6.73
C VAL A 327 -7.07 12.90 -6.14
N PHE A 328 -6.60 12.93 -4.90
CA PHE A 328 -6.21 11.76 -4.11
C PHE A 328 -7.15 11.59 -2.92
N GLY A 329 -7.73 10.40 -2.78
CA GLY A 329 -8.80 10.13 -1.81
C GLY A 329 -10.21 10.30 -2.41
N PRO A 330 -11.25 10.41 -1.57
CA PRO A 330 -11.17 10.48 -0.11
C PRO A 330 -10.79 9.16 0.57
N VAL A 331 -9.85 9.24 1.51
CA VAL A 331 -9.63 8.20 2.53
C VAL A 331 -10.48 8.53 3.76
N MET A 332 -10.89 7.52 4.52
CA MET A 332 -11.61 7.69 5.77
C MET A 332 -10.70 7.35 6.95
N VAL A 333 -10.67 8.21 7.96
CA VAL A 333 -10.20 7.84 9.31
C VAL A 333 -11.41 7.38 10.11
N TYR A 334 -11.39 6.15 10.59
CA TYR A 334 -12.47 5.53 11.36
C TYR A 334 -12.00 5.18 12.76
N LEU A 335 -12.84 5.46 13.76
CA LEU A 335 -12.62 5.11 15.16
C LEU A 335 -13.74 4.20 15.64
N ASN A 336 -13.39 3.15 16.36
CA ASN A 336 -14.37 2.28 17.00
C ASN A 336 -13.96 1.88 18.42
N SER A 337 -14.97 1.49 19.19
CA SER A 337 -14.86 0.96 20.55
C SER A 337 -16.02 0.01 20.77
N ILE A 338 -15.76 -1.24 21.16
CA ILE A 338 -16.79 -2.28 21.28
C ILE A 338 -16.92 -2.68 22.74
N VAL A 339 -17.96 -2.20 23.41
CA VAL A 339 -18.32 -2.63 24.78
C VAL A 339 -19.30 -3.80 24.68
N PRO A 340 -19.12 -4.92 25.42
CA PRO A 340 -18.10 -5.20 26.45
C PRO A 340 -16.91 -6.04 25.94
N SER A 341 -16.67 -6.12 24.63
CA SER A 341 -15.60 -6.97 24.09
C SER A 341 -14.23 -6.32 24.25
N ASN A 342 -13.40 -6.87 25.13
CA ASN A 342 -11.99 -6.47 25.26
C ASN A 342 -11.09 -7.09 24.16
N ASP A 343 -11.65 -7.66 23.11
CA ASP A 343 -10.93 -8.39 22.07
C ASP A 343 -10.46 -7.47 20.92
N HIS A 344 -9.17 -7.54 20.56
CA HIS A 344 -8.62 -6.89 19.36
C HIS A 344 -9.35 -7.34 18.09
N ALA A 345 -9.71 -8.62 18.01
CA ALA A 345 -10.38 -9.17 16.84
C ALA A 345 -11.74 -8.52 16.60
N ALA A 346 -12.48 -8.18 17.65
CA ALA A 346 -13.78 -7.51 17.52
C ALA A 346 -13.63 -6.13 16.86
N LEU A 347 -12.66 -5.32 17.30
CA LEU A 347 -12.40 -4.00 16.71
C LEU A 347 -11.99 -4.11 15.24
N TRP A 348 -11.17 -5.11 14.90
CA TRP A 348 -10.76 -5.39 13.53
C TRP A 348 -11.93 -5.83 12.64
N GLN A 349 -12.79 -6.74 13.11
CA GLN A 349 -13.95 -7.19 12.33
C GLN A 349 -14.96 -6.06 12.08
N ASP A 350 -15.19 -5.19 13.08
CA ASP A 350 -16.03 -4.01 12.90
C ASP A 350 -15.41 -3.02 11.89
N ALA A 351 -14.09 -2.80 11.95
CA ALA A 351 -13.39 -1.98 10.96
C ALA A 351 -13.46 -2.56 9.54
N LYS A 352 -13.40 -3.90 9.39
CA LYS A 352 -13.64 -4.57 8.10
C LYS A 352 -15.06 -4.35 7.60
N ALA A 353 -16.06 -4.47 8.48
CA ALA A 353 -17.45 -4.20 8.11
C ALA A 353 -17.66 -2.75 7.66
N GLN A 354 -17.02 -1.80 8.35
CA GLN A 354 -17.02 -0.39 7.94
C GLN A 354 -16.30 -0.18 6.61
N MET A 355 -15.15 -0.83 6.37
CA MET A 355 -14.42 -0.77 5.10
C MET A 355 -15.30 -1.24 3.93
N GLU A 356 -16.00 -2.37 4.07
CA GLU A 356 -16.91 -2.88 3.04
C GLU A 356 -18.05 -1.90 2.74
N LYS A 357 -18.60 -1.25 3.76
CA LYS A 357 -19.62 -0.20 3.59
C LYS A 357 -19.07 0.99 2.79
N GLU A 358 -17.85 1.44 3.09
CA GLU A 358 -17.21 2.54 2.36
C GLU A 358 -16.88 2.17 0.91
N VAL A 359 -16.42 0.94 0.65
CA VAL A 359 -16.21 0.42 -0.71
C VAL A 359 -17.52 0.39 -1.51
N GLN A 360 -18.63 -0.01 -0.90
CA GLN A 360 -19.94 -0.05 -1.54
C GLN A 360 -20.53 1.35 -1.82
N ASN A 361 -20.27 2.30 -0.92
CA ASN A 361 -20.76 3.68 -1.05
C ASN A 361 -19.91 4.54 -1.98
N TRP A 362 -18.70 4.11 -2.32
CA TRP A 362 -17.83 4.81 -3.23
C TRP A 362 -18.28 4.64 -4.70
N PRO A 363 -18.24 5.69 -5.54
CA PRO A 363 -17.87 7.09 -5.28
C PRO A 363 -18.91 7.86 -4.46
N TYR A 364 -18.44 8.62 -3.49
CA TYR A 364 -19.27 9.37 -2.55
C TYR A 364 -20.05 10.51 -3.23
N SER A 365 -21.36 10.59 -2.98
CA SER A 365 -22.22 11.66 -3.53
C SER A 365 -22.10 13.00 -2.81
N PHE A 366 -21.43 13.03 -1.65
CA PHE A 366 -21.43 14.15 -0.72
C PHE A 366 -20.20 15.07 -0.83
N VAL A 367 -19.22 14.69 -1.67
CA VAL A 367 -18.00 15.49 -1.90
C VAL A 367 -18.35 16.69 -2.80
N ALA A 368 -18.08 17.91 -2.34
CA ALA A 368 -18.52 19.11 -3.04
C ALA A 368 -17.58 19.57 -4.17
N SER A 369 -16.32 19.13 -4.19
CA SER A 369 -15.35 19.56 -5.21
C SER A 369 -15.77 19.13 -6.62
N ALA A 370 -15.71 20.07 -7.57
CA ALA A 370 -15.96 19.78 -8.98
C ALA A 370 -14.87 18.90 -9.63
N ASP A 371 -13.68 18.85 -9.04
CA ASP A 371 -12.57 17.99 -9.49
C ASP A 371 -12.79 16.53 -9.09
N TYR A 372 -13.65 16.27 -8.11
CA TYR A 372 -14.09 14.93 -7.75
C TYR A 372 -15.35 14.57 -8.54
N LEU A 373 -15.27 13.52 -9.37
CA LEU A 373 -16.43 13.09 -10.14
C LEU A 373 -17.32 12.16 -9.31
N PRO A 374 -18.62 12.48 -9.10
CA PRO A 374 -19.57 11.54 -8.51
C PRO A 374 -19.89 10.39 -9.47
N ALA A 375 -20.50 9.32 -8.96
CA ALA A 375 -20.83 8.11 -9.72
C ALA A 375 -21.57 8.42 -11.04
N ALA A 376 -22.53 9.35 -11.03
CA ALA A 376 -23.31 9.73 -12.23
C ALA A 376 -22.48 10.38 -13.35
N LYS A 377 -21.28 10.89 -13.05
CA LYS A 377 -20.35 11.48 -14.04
C LYS A 377 -19.27 10.51 -14.50
N ARG A 378 -19.30 9.27 -14.02
CA ARG A 378 -18.36 8.20 -14.37
C ARG A 378 -19.03 7.21 -15.30
N GLY A 379 -18.23 6.44 -16.02
CA GLY A 379 -18.70 5.37 -16.90
C GLY A 379 -18.24 4.00 -16.43
N SER A 380 -18.41 3.00 -17.28
CA SER A 380 -17.99 1.63 -17.03
C SER A 380 -17.60 0.89 -18.30
N VAL A 381 -16.80 -0.17 -18.16
CA VAL A 381 -16.51 -1.10 -19.25
C VAL A 381 -16.78 -2.53 -18.79
N SER A 382 -17.35 -3.34 -19.68
CA SER A 382 -17.58 -4.77 -19.46
C SER A 382 -17.17 -5.58 -20.68
N GLY A 383 -16.82 -6.84 -20.45
CA GLY A 383 -16.39 -7.76 -21.49
C GLY A 383 -16.06 -9.14 -20.93
N GLN A 384 -15.51 -9.99 -21.80
CA GLN A 384 -15.02 -11.31 -21.44
C GLN A 384 -13.58 -11.48 -21.93
N LEU A 385 -12.64 -11.77 -21.04
CA LEU A 385 -11.27 -12.07 -21.41
C LEU A 385 -11.09 -13.58 -21.64
N LEU A 386 -10.55 -13.93 -22.80
CA LEU A 386 -10.17 -15.29 -23.16
C LEU A 386 -8.64 -15.36 -23.34
N VAL A 387 -8.02 -16.47 -22.96
CA VAL A 387 -6.60 -16.76 -23.17
C VAL A 387 -6.45 -17.72 -24.34
N ASP A 388 -5.72 -17.30 -25.37
CA ASP A 388 -5.21 -18.17 -26.43
C ASP A 388 -3.74 -18.50 -26.14
N ASP A 389 -3.53 -19.58 -25.40
CA ASP A 389 -2.23 -20.19 -25.17
C ASP A 389 -2.29 -21.64 -25.64
N LYS A 390 -1.65 -21.91 -26.80
CA LYS A 390 -1.65 -23.24 -27.44
C LYS A 390 -0.97 -24.33 -26.62
N VAL A 391 -0.13 -23.97 -25.66
CA VAL A 391 0.49 -24.92 -24.73
C VAL A 391 -0.50 -25.36 -23.68
N LEU A 392 -1.37 -24.46 -23.21
CA LEU A 392 -2.39 -24.76 -22.20
C LEU A 392 -3.66 -25.39 -22.80
N SER A 393 -4.04 -25.00 -24.01
CA SER A 393 -5.22 -25.53 -24.70
C SER A 393 -5.19 -25.31 -26.22
N PRO A 394 -5.74 -26.24 -27.04
CA PRO A 394 -5.82 -26.05 -28.48
C PRO A 394 -6.72 -24.85 -28.88
N THR A 395 -7.70 -24.51 -28.05
CA THR A 395 -8.66 -23.42 -28.29
C THR A 395 -8.57 -22.37 -27.20
N PRO A 396 -8.94 -21.10 -27.48
CA PRO A 396 -9.01 -20.09 -26.44
C PRO A 396 -9.89 -20.54 -25.26
N LYS A 397 -9.44 -20.27 -24.03
CA LYS A 397 -10.13 -20.60 -22.79
C LYS A 397 -10.49 -19.36 -22.00
N GLU A 398 -11.43 -19.49 -21.08
CA GLU A 398 -11.82 -18.44 -20.15
C GLU A 398 -10.64 -18.03 -19.25
N ALA A 399 -10.38 -16.73 -19.16
CA ALA A 399 -9.35 -16.19 -18.28
C ALA A 399 -9.90 -16.11 -16.84
N CYS A 400 -9.83 -17.20 -16.08
CA CYS A 400 -10.29 -17.25 -14.68
C CYS A 400 -9.38 -16.41 -13.76
N THR A 401 -9.95 -15.58 -12.89
CA THR A 401 -9.22 -14.75 -11.88
C THR A 401 -8.18 -13.78 -12.46
N ALA A 402 -8.28 -13.48 -13.75
CA ALA A 402 -7.43 -12.54 -14.44
C ALA A 402 -7.64 -11.13 -13.89
N TYR A 403 -6.54 -10.40 -13.69
CA TYR A 403 -6.62 -8.98 -13.40
C TYR A 403 -6.78 -8.24 -14.72
N VAL A 404 -7.81 -7.40 -14.80
CA VAL A 404 -8.12 -6.60 -15.98
C VAL A 404 -8.29 -5.16 -15.52
N GLY A 405 -7.65 -4.22 -16.22
CA GLY A 405 -7.68 -2.83 -15.80
C GLY A 405 -7.55 -1.80 -16.92
N LEU A 406 -8.03 -0.60 -16.63
CA LEU A 406 -7.85 0.58 -17.47
C LEU A 406 -6.77 1.47 -16.87
N ALA A 407 -5.83 1.92 -17.68
CA ALA A 407 -4.86 2.96 -17.34
C ALA A 407 -4.64 3.86 -18.56
N LEU A 408 -3.96 4.99 -18.37
CA LEU A 408 -3.69 5.92 -19.48
C LEU A 408 -3.03 5.21 -20.67
N PRO A 409 -3.17 5.77 -21.89
CA PRO A 409 -2.57 5.20 -23.08
C PRO A 409 -1.06 5.02 -22.91
N GLY A 410 -0.59 3.79 -23.10
CA GLY A 410 0.80 3.42 -22.93
C GLY A 410 1.41 2.90 -24.23
N THR A 411 2.73 2.88 -24.34
CA THR A 411 3.43 2.34 -25.52
C THR A 411 3.62 0.83 -25.43
N THR A 412 3.75 0.28 -24.22
CA THR A 412 4.01 -1.16 -23.96
C THR A 412 2.87 -1.83 -23.20
N GLU A 413 2.88 -3.16 -23.11
CA GLU A 413 1.93 -3.99 -22.38
C GLU A 413 2.02 -3.83 -20.86
N VAL A 414 3.13 -3.26 -20.37
CA VAL A 414 3.40 -3.04 -18.94
C VAL A 414 3.41 -1.56 -18.55
N ALA A 415 3.04 -0.67 -19.47
CA ALA A 415 3.11 0.78 -19.26
C ALA A 415 2.32 1.25 -18.03
N PHE A 416 1.21 0.58 -17.68
CA PHE A 416 0.44 0.89 -16.48
C PHE A 416 1.24 0.76 -15.17
N GLN A 417 2.28 -0.09 -15.13
CA GLN A 417 3.09 -0.27 -13.91
C GLN A 417 3.92 0.98 -13.58
N PHE A 418 4.13 1.85 -14.57
CA PHE A 418 4.93 3.06 -14.45
C PHE A 418 4.08 4.33 -14.61
N ASP A 419 2.76 4.21 -14.77
CA ASP A 419 1.87 5.37 -14.81
C ASP A 419 1.67 5.94 -13.41
N VAL A 420 2.32 7.07 -13.17
CA VAL A 420 2.30 7.82 -11.91
C VAL A 420 1.42 9.08 -11.96
N LYS A 421 1.04 9.53 -13.15
CA LYS A 421 0.26 10.78 -13.36
C LYS A 421 -1.22 10.52 -13.54
N GLY A 422 -1.58 9.37 -14.09
CA GLY A 422 -2.95 8.98 -14.42
C GLY A 422 -3.74 8.35 -13.28
N TYR A 423 -4.96 7.95 -13.61
CA TYR A 423 -5.80 7.09 -12.79
C TYR A 423 -5.79 5.68 -13.36
N GLN A 424 -5.91 4.68 -12.49
CA GLN A 424 -6.03 3.28 -12.91
C GLN A 424 -7.24 2.61 -12.28
N PHE A 425 -7.87 1.67 -12.99
CA PHE A 425 -9.10 1.02 -12.54
C PHE A 425 -8.96 -0.47 -12.77
N TRP A 426 -9.02 -1.27 -11.71
CA TRP A 426 -8.75 -2.71 -11.79
C TRP A 426 -9.92 -3.53 -11.25
N THR A 427 -10.10 -4.71 -11.83
CA THR A 427 -11.02 -5.74 -11.34
C THR A 427 -10.45 -7.12 -11.65
N GLN A 428 -11.05 -8.16 -11.08
CA GLN A 428 -10.77 -9.54 -11.45
C GLN A 428 -11.93 -10.13 -12.25
N THR A 429 -11.61 -10.98 -13.22
CA THR A 429 -12.61 -11.74 -13.95
C THR A 429 -13.27 -12.80 -13.06
N ASP A 430 -14.53 -13.11 -13.36
CA ASP A 430 -15.20 -14.29 -12.84
C ASP A 430 -14.60 -15.60 -13.44
N PRO A 431 -15.05 -16.79 -12.98
CA PRO A 431 -14.56 -18.06 -13.53
C PRO A 431 -14.82 -18.29 -15.02
N LYS A 432 -15.67 -17.47 -15.66
CA LYS A 432 -15.96 -17.50 -17.10
C LYS A 432 -15.20 -16.42 -17.87
N GLY A 433 -14.28 -15.69 -17.23
CA GLY A 433 -13.52 -14.61 -17.84
C GLY A 433 -14.30 -13.30 -17.96
N ASN A 434 -15.52 -13.18 -17.44
CA ASN A 434 -16.28 -11.94 -17.53
C ASN A 434 -15.74 -10.92 -16.53
N PHE A 435 -15.67 -9.66 -16.94
CA PHE A 435 -15.27 -8.55 -16.07
C PHE A 435 -16.19 -7.35 -16.23
N VAL A 436 -16.29 -6.55 -15.17
CA VAL A 436 -16.92 -5.23 -15.18
C VAL A 436 -16.04 -4.27 -14.37
N ILE A 437 -15.49 -3.25 -15.03
CA ILE A 437 -14.78 -2.16 -14.37
C ILE A 437 -15.76 -0.99 -14.27
N LYS A 438 -16.20 -0.69 -13.04
CA LYS A 438 -17.20 0.35 -12.75
C LYS A 438 -16.53 1.66 -12.34
N ASN A 439 -17.32 2.74 -12.33
CA ASN A 439 -16.95 4.03 -11.75
C ASN A 439 -15.67 4.63 -12.37
N VAL A 440 -15.47 4.43 -13.67
CA VAL A 440 -14.29 4.90 -14.39
C VAL A 440 -14.45 6.38 -14.74
N ILE A 441 -13.42 7.18 -14.48
CA ILE A 441 -13.39 8.60 -14.86
C ILE A 441 -13.45 8.70 -16.40
N PRO A 442 -14.18 9.68 -16.99
CA PRO A 442 -14.18 9.88 -18.43
C PRO A 442 -12.77 10.14 -18.99
N GLY A 443 -12.47 9.52 -20.13
CA GLY A 443 -11.15 9.59 -20.75
C GLY A 443 -10.93 8.45 -21.75
N ASP A 444 -9.77 8.48 -22.41
CA ASP A 444 -9.31 7.41 -23.29
C ASP A 444 -8.28 6.55 -22.58
N TYR A 445 -8.48 5.23 -22.60
CA TYR A 445 -7.67 4.28 -21.84
C TYR A 445 -7.21 3.12 -22.71
N ASN A 446 -6.05 2.53 -22.38
CA ASN A 446 -5.78 1.16 -22.81
C ASN A 446 -6.38 0.19 -21.78
N LEU A 447 -6.96 -0.91 -22.27
CA LEU A 447 -7.33 -2.06 -21.44
C LEU A 447 -6.12 -2.99 -21.34
N TYR A 448 -5.66 -3.23 -20.12
CA TYR A 448 -4.58 -4.15 -19.79
C TYR A 448 -5.14 -5.38 -19.09
N GLY A 449 -4.39 -6.48 -19.10
CA GLY A 449 -4.69 -7.61 -18.23
C GLY A 449 -3.56 -8.61 -18.09
N TRP A 450 -3.62 -9.42 -17.07
CA TRP A 450 -2.73 -10.56 -16.89
C TRP A 450 -3.48 -11.68 -16.17
N VAL A 451 -3.06 -12.91 -16.39
CA VAL A 451 -3.75 -14.09 -15.88
C VAL A 451 -2.73 -14.90 -15.10
N PRO A 452 -2.94 -15.18 -13.81
CA PRO A 452 -2.07 -16.07 -13.05
C PRO A 452 -1.84 -17.39 -13.79
N GLY A 453 -0.58 -17.76 -14.00
CA GLY A 453 -0.22 -18.98 -14.73
C GLY A 453 -0.18 -18.85 -16.26
N VAL A 454 -0.39 -17.65 -16.80
CA VAL A 454 -0.22 -17.36 -18.24
C VAL A 454 0.91 -16.36 -18.43
N VAL A 455 1.95 -16.77 -19.17
CA VAL A 455 3.11 -15.92 -19.48
C VAL A 455 2.67 -14.65 -20.19
N GLY A 456 3.25 -13.50 -19.82
CA GLY A 456 3.12 -12.22 -20.52
C GLY A 456 2.12 -11.25 -19.88
N THR A 457 1.75 -10.21 -20.62
CA THR A 457 0.71 -9.26 -20.22
C THR A 457 -0.08 -8.85 -21.45
N PHE A 458 -1.39 -8.77 -21.31
CA PHE A 458 -2.33 -8.33 -22.33
C PHE A 458 -2.42 -6.81 -22.36
N LYS A 459 -2.48 -6.27 -23.57
CA LYS A 459 -2.92 -4.90 -23.86
C LYS A 459 -3.85 -4.94 -25.07
N HIS A 460 -5.03 -4.37 -24.91
CA HIS A 460 -5.99 -4.24 -25.99
C HIS A 460 -5.46 -3.25 -27.05
N PRO A 461 -5.55 -3.60 -28.36
CA PRO A 461 -4.95 -2.79 -29.42
C PRO A 461 -5.64 -1.43 -29.61
N ASN A 462 -6.93 -1.35 -29.32
CA ASN A 462 -7.70 -0.11 -29.44
C ASN A 462 -7.87 0.55 -28.09
N LEU A 463 -7.94 1.89 -28.10
CA LEU A 463 -8.33 2.67 -26.94
C LEU A 463 -9.81 2.45 -26.61
N ILE A 464 -10.11 2.50 -25.31
CA ILE A 464 -11.45 2.44 -24.75
C ILE A 464 -11.82 3.85 -24.27
N THR A 465 -12.79 4.47 -24.94
CA THR A 465 -13.29 5.80 -24.57
C THR A 465 -14.42 5.67 -23.55
N ILE A 466 -14.22 6.24 -22.37
CA ILE A 466 -15.22 6.33 -21.31
C ILE A 466 -15.84 7.72 -21.32
N GLN A 467 -17.16 7.77 -21.25
CA GLN A 467 -17.96 8.99 -21.19
C GLN A 467 -18.84 8.98 -19.94
N PRO A 468 -19.29 10.15 -19.43
CA PRO A 468 -20.19 10.21 -18.29
C PRO A 468 -21.43 9.33 -18.49
N GLY A 469 -21.70 8.41 -17.55
CA GLY A 469 -22.86 7.54 -17.55
C GLY A 469 -22.87 6.43 -18.61
N ASN A 470 -21.82 6.29 -19.42
CA ASN A 470 -21.79 5.26 -20.45
C ASN A 470 -21.41 3.87 -19.90
N GLU A 471 -21.85 2.83 -20.60
CA GLU A 471 -21.43 1.46 -20.40
C GLU A 471 -20.84 0.94 -21.72
N VAL A 472 -19.52 0.79 -21.77
CA VAL A 472 -18.82 0.24 -22.93
C VAL A 472 -18.82 -1.28 -22.86
N LYS A 473 -19.35 -1.95 -23.89
CA LYS A 473 -19.40 -3.42 -23.98
C LYS A 473 -18.43 -3.89 -25.04
N LEU A 474 -17.34 -4.54 -24.63
CA LEU A 474 -16.29 -5.03 -25.53
C LEU A 474 -16.59 -6.40 -26.13
N GLY A 475 -17.54 -7.14 -25.56
CA GLY A 475 -17.73 -8.56 -25.88
C GLY A 475 -16.49 -9.39 -25.51
N PRO A 476 -16.27 -10.54 -26.17
CA PRO A 476 -15.08 -11.34 -25.97
C PRO A 476 -13.82 -10.68 -26.55
N VAL A 477 -12.78 -10.56 -25.74
CA VAL A 477 -11.43 -10.12 -26.13
C VAL A 477 -10.43 -11.23 -25.86
N THR A 478 -9.51 -11.46 -26.80
CA THR A 478 -8.55 -12.57 -26.72
C THR A 478 -7.15 -12.06 -26.38
N TYR A 479 -6.62 -12.53 -25.25
CA TYR A 479 -5.22 -12.44 -24.89
C TYR A 479 -4.45 -13.61 -25.51
N LYS A 480 -3.59 -13.30 -26.48
CA LYS A 480 -2.64 -14.26 -27.04
C LYS A 480 -1.37 -14.29 -26.20
N ALA A 481 -1.09 -15.41 -25.53
CA ALA A 481 0.15 -15.56 -24.78
C ALA A 481 1.35 -15.45 -25.75
N PRO A 482 2.48 -14.82 -25.34
CA PRO A 482 3.63 -14.56 -26.21
C PRO A 482 4.49 -15.83 -26.37
N ARG A 483 3.89 -16.93 -26.83
CA ARG A 483 4.58 -18.20 -27.11
C ARG A 483 4.77 -18.40 -28.60
N ASN A 484 6.00 -18.76 -28.99
CA ASN A 484 6.36 -19.08 -30.37
C ASN A 484 6.30 -20.58 -30.69
N GLY A 485 6.09 -21.43 -29.68
CA GLY A 485 6.08 -22.88 -29.79
C GLY A 485 5.92 -23.57 -28.43
N PRO A 486 6.04 -24.91 -28.39
CA PRO A 486 5.98 -25.66 -27.15
C PRO A 486 7.05 -25.21 -26.13
N THR A 487 6.66 -25.12 -24.87
CA THR A 487 7.59 -24.84 -23.77
C THR A 487 8.50 -26.04 -23.55
N LEU A 488 9.83 -25.84 -23.66
CA LEU A 488 10.81 -26.90 -23.36
C LEU A 488 11.00 -27.07 -21.85
N TRP A 489 11.03 -25.97 -21.12
CA TRP A 489 11.14 -25.92 -19.65
C TRP A 489 10.67 -24.56 -19.14
N GLU A 490 10.28 -24.51 -17.86
CA GLU A 490 9.82 -23.32 -17.15
C GLU A 490 10.28 -23.45 -15.68
N ILE A 491 10.63 -22.32 -15.05
CA ILE A 491 11.00 -22.26 -13.63
C ILE A 491 10.01 -21.31 -12.97
N GLY A 492 9.22 -21.83 -12.01
CA GLY A 492 8.18 -21.09 -11.32
C GLY A 492 6.87 -20.97 -12.11
N ILE A 493 6.03 -20.04 -11.68
CA ILE A 493 4.68 -19.81 -12.19
C ILE A 493 4.61 -18.35 -12.64
N PRO A 494 4.12 -18.05 -13.87
CA PRO A 494 3.96 -16.68 -14.33
C PRO A 494 2.70 -16.04 -13.70
N ASP A 495 2.74 -15.81 -12.39
CA ASP A 495 1.65 -15.19 -11.61
C ASP A 495 2.05 -13.86 -10.96
N ARG A 496 3.25 -13.35 -11.30
CA ARG A 496 3.88 -12.14 -10.75
C ARG A 496 4.27 -12.24 -9.27
N SER A 497 4.35 -13.46 -8.76
CA SER A 497 4.86 -13.76 -7.43
C SER A 497 6.24 -14.43 -7.50
N ALA A 498 6.92 -14.47 -6.35
CA ALA A 498 8.10 -15.30 -6.12
C ALA A 498 7.86 -16.29 -4.97
N ALA A 499 6.60 -16.45 -4.55
CA ALA A 499 6.21 -17.20 -3.35
C ALA A 499 6.50 -18.70 -3.45
N GLU A 500 6.60 -19.23 -4.66
CA GLU A 500 6.88 -20.64 -4.93
C GLU A 500 8.38 -20.97 -4.88
N PHE A 501 9.27 -19.96 -4.85
CA PHE A 501 10.71 -20.15 -4.85
C PHE A 501 11.28 -20.38 -3.44
N PHE A 502 12.53 -20.83 -3.38
CA PHE A 502 13.19 -21.11 -2.13
C PHE A 502 13.54 -19.83 -1.34
N VAL A 503 12.87 -19.66 -0.20
CA VAL A 503 13.17 -18.64 0.80
C VAL A 503 13.96 -19.28 1.97
N PRO A 504 15.24 -18.89 2.19
CA PRO A 504 16.09 -19.50 3.22
C PRO A 504 15.64 -19.11 4.63
N ASP A 505 16.13 -19.81 5.64
CA ASP A 505 15.98 -19.33 7.02
C ASP A 505 16.78 -18.03 7.23
N PRO A 506 16.23 -17.06 8.00
CA PRO A 506 16.94 -15.84 8.32
C PRO A 506 18.18 -16.11 9.19
N ASP A 507 19.13 -15.17 9.18
CA ASP A 507 20.19 -15.17 10.18
C ASP A 507 19.55 -15.01 11.58
N PRO A 508 19.83 -15.90 12.55
CA PRO A 508 19.29 -15.81 13.91
C PRO A 508 19.51 -14.44 14.58
N LYS A 509 20.54 -13.69 14.20
CA LYS A 509 20.80 -12.33 14.71
C LYS A 509 19.74 -11.32 14.27
N PHE A 510 19.10 -11.53 13.12
CA PHE A 510 18.24 -10.53 12.47
C PHE A 510 16.75 -10.92 12.42
N VAL A 511 16.33 -11.87 13.24
CA VAL A 511 14.98 -12.43 13.22
C VAL A 511 13.97 -11.44 13.78
N ASN A 512 12.89 -11.18 13.04
CA ASN A 512 11.62 -10.73 13.62
C ASN A 512 10.81 -11.98 13.98
N LYS A 513 10.63 -12.21 15.29
CA LYS A 513 10.04 -13.47 15.81
C LYS A 513 8.60 -13.67 15.33
N PHE A 514 7.90 -12.59 14.99
CA PHE A 514 6.53 -12.64 14.47
C PHE A 514 6.38 -13.47 13.17
N PHE A 515 7.41 -13.46 12.32
CA PHE A 515 7.36 -14.13 11.01
C PHE A 515 7.98 -15.53 11.01
N VAL A 516 8.50 -16.02 12.15
CA VAL A 516 9.18 -17.34 12.21
C VAL A 516 8.20 -18.48 11.90
N ASP A 517 7.01 -18.44 12.50
CA ASP A 517 5.98 -19.49 12.34
C ASP A 517 4.98 -19.18 11.21
N LYS A 518 5.35 -18.27 10.30
CA LYS A 518 4.51 -17.84 9.17
C LYS A 518 5.22 -18.14 7.85
N PRO A 519 5.16 -19.39 7.35
CA PRO A 519 5.92 -19.79 6.16
C PRO A 519 5.59 -18.94 4.92
N ASN A 520 4.33 -18.52 4.77
CA ASN A 520 3.89 -17.66 3.65
C ASN A 520 4.42 -16.23 3.75
N ASP A 521 4.84 -15.78 4.93
CA ASP A 521 5.37 -14.43 5.18
C ASP A 521 6.88 -14.44 5.47
N LYS A 522 7.53 -15.61 5.37
CA LYS A 522 8.94 -15.78 5.68
C LYS A 522 9.82 -14.79 4.91
N TYR A 523 9.45 -14.47 3.66
CA TYR A 523 10.16 -13.53 2.78
C TYR A 523 10.27 -12.10 3.35
N ARG A 524 9.48 -11.76 4.37
CA ARG A 524 9.49 -10.46 5.05
C ARG A 524 10.64 -10.33 6.05
N GLN A 525 11.38 -11.39 6.36
CA GLN A 525 12.52 -11.29 7.27
C GLN A 525 13.63 -10.42 6.67
N TYR A 526 14.23 -9.56 7.51
CA TYR A 526 15.36 -8.75 7.09
C TYR A 526 16.57 -9.63 6.75
N GLY A 527 17.34 -9.23 5.73
CA GLY A 527 18.64 -9.81 5.43
C GLY A 527 18.60 -11.15 4.68
N LEU A 528 17.44 -11.65 4.27
CA LEU A 528 17.34 -12.92 3.54
C LEU A 528 18.17 -12.95 2.26
N TRP A 529 18.32 -11.82 1.57
CA TRP A 529 19.19 -11.73 0.39
C TRP A 529 20.67 -12.00 0.73
N LEU A 530 21.11 -11.67 1.95
CA LEU A 530 22.49 -11.94 2.41
C LEU A 530 22.77 -13.43 2.59
N ARG A 531 21.74 -14.27 2.65
CA ARG A 531 21.88 -15.73 2.75
C ARG A 531 22.36 -16.36 1.43
N TYR A 532 22.15 -15.71 0.28
CA TYR A 532 22.61 -16.23 -1.01
C TYR A 532 24.12 -16.51 -1.04
N PRO A 533 25.02 -15.54 -0.76
CA PRO A 533 26.46 -15.81 -0.75
C PRO A 533 26.92 -16.79 0.34
N GLU A 534 26.13 -17.00 1.39
CA GLU A 534 26.44 -17.96 2.46
C GLU A 534 26.12 -19.39 2.05
N LEU A 535 25.00 -19.59 1.35
CA LEU A 535 24.59 -20.88 0.79
C LEU A 535 25.38 -21.25 -0.47
N TYR A 536 25.81 -20.24 -1.23
CA TYR A 536 26.56 -20.38 -2.48
C TYR A 536 27.95 -19.71 -2.40
N PRO A 537 28.83 -20.15 -1.48
CA PRO A 537 30.07 -19.43 -1.15
C PRO A 537 31.19 -19.57 -2.18
N LYS A 538 31.17 -20.61 -3.02
CA LYS A 538 32.26 -20.93 -3.96
C LYS A 538 31.85 -20.80 -5.43
N SER A 539 30.60 -21.09 -5.75
CA SER A 539 30.03 -21.08 -7.09
C SER A 539 28.60 -20.57 -7.01
N ASP A 540 28.08 -20.07 -8.14
CA ASP A 540 26.67 -19.68 -8.26
C ASP A 540 25.74 -20.89 -8.25
N LEU A 541 24.45 -20.62 -8.07
CA LEU A 541 23.38 -21.60 -8.15
C LEU A 541 23.39 -22.30 -9.52
N VAL A 542 23.36 -23.63 -9.48
CA VAL A 542 23.20 -24.48 -10.66
C VAL A 542 21.84 -25.17 -10.55
N PHE A 543 21.00 -25.03 -11.57
CA PHE A 543 19.66 -25.59 -11.65
C PHE A 543 19.60 -26.58 -12.81
N ASP A 544 19.49 -27.87 -12.48
CA ASP A 544 19.42 -28.97 -13.44
C ASP A 544 17.97 -29.16 -13.91
N ILE A 545 17.69 -28.86 -15.18
CA ILE A 545 16.35 -28.96 -15.75
C ILE A 545 15.89 -30.41 -15.71
N GLY A 546 14.71 -30.64 -15.10
CA GLY A 546 14.14 -31.97 -14.91
C GLY A 546 14.64 -32.73 -13.67
N VAL A 547 15.59 -32.17 -12.91
CA VAL A 547 16.13 -32.77 -11.69
C VAL A 547 15.94 -31.84 -10.48
N SER A 548 16.32 -30.57 -10.60
CA SER A 548 16.16 -29.57 -9.54
C SER A 548 14.69 -29.19 -9.33
N ASN A 549 14.36 -28.83 -8.08
CA ASN A 549 13.04 -28.37 -7.67
C ASN A 549 13.08 -26.87 -7.37
N TYR A 550 12.36 -26.04 -8.12
CA TYR A 550 12.40 -24.59 -7.95
C TYR A 550 11.96 -24.12 -6.55
N SER A 551 11.14 -24.90 -5.83
CA SER A 551 10.73 -24.55 -4.47
C SER A 551 11.81 -24.78 -3.40
N LYS A 552 12.92 -25.42 -3.77
CA LYS A 552 14.03 -25.78 -2.86
C LYS A 552 15.38 -25.32 -3.38
N ASP A 553 15.56 -25.38 -4.70
CA ASP A 553 16.84 -25.25 -5.36
C ASP A 553 16.93 -23.97 -6.19
N TRP A 554 15.85 -23.18 -6.30
CA TRP A 554 15.86 -21.86 -6.94
C TRP A 554 15.68 -20.76 -5.90
N PHE A 555 16.77 -20.06 -5.59
CA PHE A 555 16.77 -19.03 -4.57
C PHE A 555 15.95 -17.80 -5.01
N PHE A 556 15.07 -17.32 -4.14
CA PHE A 556 14.10 -16.26 -4.51
C PHE A 556 14.73 -14.93 -4.96
N ALA A 557 15.93 -14.58 -4.46
CA ALA A 557 16.62 -13.33 -4.76
C ALA A 557 18.13 -13.51 -5.02
N HIS A 558 18.55 -13.48 -6.29
CA HIS A 558 19.96 -13.64 -6.68
C HIS A 558 20.71 -12.30 -6.53
N VAL A 559 21.52 -12.16 -5.48
CA VAL A 559 22.32 -10.94 -5.21
C VAL A 559 23.81 -11.19 -5.38
N LEU A 560 24.62 -10.14 -5.57
CA LEU A 560 26.07 -10.21 -5.79
C LEU A 560 26.86 -10.74 -4.59
N ARG A 561 27.94 -11.53 -4.84
CA ARG A 561 28.87 -12.01 -3.79
C ARG A 561 29.79 -10.88 -3.36
N ARG A 562 29.86 -10.63 -2.04
CA ARG A 562 30.78 -9.69 -1.41
C ARG A 562 32.00 -10.43 -0.87
N THR A 563 33.19 -9.95 -1.21
CA THR A 563 34.46 -10.48 -0.69
C THR A 563 35.34 -9.30 -0.25
N ARG A 564 35.80 -9.32 1.02
CA ARG A 564 36.73 -8.35 1.65
C ARG A 564 36.73 -6.95 1.02
N ASN A 565 35.58 -6.31 1.05
CA ASN A 565 35.37 -4.93 0.62
C ASN A 565 35.26 -4.63 -0.88
N LYS A 566 34.98 -5.64 -1.72
CA LYS A 566 34.58 -5.45 -3.13
C LYS A 566 33.45 -6.42 -3.49
N TYR A 567 32.53 -5.99 -4.36
CA TYR A 567 31.63 -6.92 -5.07
C TYR A 567 32.47 -7.58 -6.16
N ILE A 568 32.73 -8.88 -6.03
CA ILE A 568 33.79 -9.52 -6.84
C ILE A 568 33.25 -10.22 -8.09
N CYS A 569 31.96 -10.47 -8.21
CA CYS A 569 31.40 -11.12 -9.40
C CYS A 569 30.03 -10.57 -9.74
N LYS A 570 29.72 -10.46 -11.04
CA LYS A 570 28.33 -10.63 -11.50
C LYS A 570 27.92 -12.01 -11.03
N ASN A 571 27.07 -12.09 -10.01
CA ASN A 571 26.51 -13.39 -9.68
C ASN A 571 25.58 -13.77 -10.83
N THR A 572 25.84 -14.95 -11.36
CA THR A 572 25.05 -15.61 -12.38
C THR A 572 24.24 -16.72 -11.73
N PHE A 573 23.50 -17.46 -12.54
CA PHE A 573 22.99 -18.79 -12.24
C PHE A 573 23.22 -19.61 -13.51
N LEU A 574 23.33 -20.93 -13.37
CA LEU A 574 23.47 -21.84 -14.51
C LEU A 574 22.25 -22.74 -14.58
N CYS A 575 21.51 -22.69 -15.68
CA CYS A 575 20.49 -23.71 -15.98
C CYS A 575 21.12 -24.77 -16.88
N GLN A 576 21.20 -26.02 -16.41
CA GLN A 576 21.77 -27.13 -17.18
C GLN A 576 20.65 -27.96 -17.80
N LEU A 577 20.76 -28.19 -19.11
CA LEU A 577 19.86 -29.07 -19.84
C LEU A 577 20.52 -30.44 -19.97
N PRO A 578 19.84 -31.54 -19.62
CA PRO A 578 20.26 -32.85 -20.09
C PRO A 578 20.05 -32.88 -21.61
N LEU A 579 21.15 -32.75 -22.36
CA LEU A 579 21.16 -32.97 -23.81
C LEU A 579 21.18 -34.46 -24.12
#